data_AF-A0A2G9ME64-F1
#
_entry.id   AF-A0A2G9ME64-F1
#
_cell.length_a   1.000
_cell.length_b   1.000
_cell.length_c   1.000
_cell.angle_alpha   90.00
_cell.angle_beta   90.00
_cell.angle_gamma   90.00
#
_symmetry.space_group_name_H-M   'P 1'
#
loop_
_entity.id
_entity.type
_entity.pdbx_description
1 polymer ?
#
loop_
_entity_poly.entity_id
_entity_poly.type
_entity_poly.pdbx_seq_one_letter_code
_entity_poly.pdbx_strand_id
1 'polypeptide(L)'
;MFLTGCGMSSSSLYRNNEEFWEGSDGLVFDFVDENPPEMVFEDTPFSVALDVANQGAHTLTGFITLSIEEDYMCLVDDNNECSTFDAVDVYTTSVKDRIESYYAEIDSYSATIAALDDDDEIENLKDKIQEVRKNIEALKDSVPIAHPYKTKWFSLEGKSIFNYNGGTDVLEYKAKAKSAGRLSEEHEVTVVATACYDYTTKWNQEICIDTDINKMNIFEGACEATDISLTSQGAPLTITKIESHMIPTGTGYIRPMFTIYVQ
;
A
#
# COMPACT_ATOMS: atom_id res chain seq x y z
N MET A 1 -5.97 -35.67 15.89
CA MET A 1 -6.61 -34.39 16.23
C MET A 1 -7.94 -34.37 15.46
N PHE A 2 -9.06 -34.40 16.18
CA PHE A 2 -10.40 -34.51 15.61
C PHE A 2 -11.08 -33.15 15.63
N LEU A 3 -11.72 -32.78 14.53
CA LEU A 3 -12.78 -31.77 14.48
C LEU A 3 -13.81 -32.24 13.45
N THR A 4 -15.05 -32.39 13.91
CA THR A 4 -16.25 -32.70 13.13
C THR A 4 -17.17 -31.48 13.13
N GLY A 5 -17.91 -31.26 12.05
CA GLY A 5 -18.97 -30.25 11.97
C GLY A 5 -20.04 -30.68 10.97
N CYS A 6 -21.27 -30.85 11.45
CA CYS A 6 -22.46 -31.24 10.67
C CYS A 6 -23.03 -30.04 9.87
N GLY A 7 -23.60 -30.34 8.71
CA GLY A 7 -24.31 -29.38 7.88
C GLY A 7 -25.70 -29.00 8.42
N MET A 8 -26.04 -27.72 8.23
CA MET A 8 -27.41 -27.18 8.25
C MET A 8 -27.62 -26.41 6.95
N SER A 9 -28.58 -26.84 6.15
CA SER A 9 -29.10 -26.09 5.01
C SER A 9 -29.95 -24.92 5.53
N SER A 10 -29.36 -23.73 5.61
CA SER A 10 -30.04 -22.48 5.96
C SER A 10 -30.35 -21.66 4.71
N SER A 11 -31.62 -21.28 4.60
CA SER A 11 -32.17 -20.29 3.67
C SER A 11 -31.33 -19.02 3.54
N SER A 12 -31.04 -18.64 2.29
CA SER A 12 -30.20 -17.53 1.85
C SER A 12 -30.80 -16.13 2.08
N LEU A 13 -30.92 -15.72 3.34
CA LEU A 13 -31.24 -14.33 3.69
C LEU A 13 -30.20 -13.84 4.70
N TYR A 14 -29.48 -12.79 4.30
CA TYR A 14 -28.21 -12.27 4.85
C TYR A 14 -26.98 -13.09 4.48
N ARG A 15 -26.56 -12.98 3.20
CA ARG A 15 -25.13 -13.07 2.87
C ARG A 15 -24.41 -12.06 3.77
N ASN A 16 -23.41 -12.55 4.50
CA ASN A 16 -22.59 -11.76 5.41
C ASN A 16 -22.15 -10.46 4.73
N ASN A 17 -22.07 -9.36 5.49
CA ASN A 17 -21.58 -8.05 5.06
C ASN A 17 -20.10 -8.04 4.58
N GLU A 18 -19.53 -9.19 4.25
CA GLU A 18 -18.17 -9.38 3.78
C GLU A 18 -18.04 -9.11 2.27
N GLU A 19 -19.11 -9.22 1.47
CA GLU A 19 -19.10 -8.85 0.04
C GLU A 19 -19.13 -7.33 -0.22
N PHE A 20 -19.28 -6.48 0.81
CA PHE A 20 -19.26 -5.01 0.64
C PHE A 20 -17.84 -4.44 0.50
N TRP A 21 -16.80 -5.25 0.65
CA TRP A 21 -15.40 -4.84 0.59
C TRP A 21 -14.76 -5.15 -0.77
N GLU A 22 -15.55 -5.07 -1.84
CA GLU A 22 -15.05 -5.18 -3.21
C GLU A 22 -14.74 -3.77 -3.74
N GLY A 23 -13.44 -3.43 -3.77
CA GLY A 23 -12.92 -2.31 -4.58
C GLY A 23 -12.40 -2.86 -5.90
N SER A 24 -12.51 -2.11 -7.00
CA SER A 24 -11.93 -2.49 -8.29
C SER A 24 -10.52 -1.96 -8.51
N ASP A 25 -10.15 -0.90 -7.76
CA ASP A 25 -8.87 -0.19 -7.89
C ASP A 25 -8.30 0.17 -6.51
N GLY A 26 -6.98 0.34 -6.39
CA GLY A 26 -6.30 0.71 -5.14
C GLY A 26 -6.30 2.23 -4.93
N LEU A 27 -5.10 2.82 -4.86
CA LEU A 27 -4.93 4.27 -5.00
C LEU A 27 -5.01 4.64 -6.49
N VAL A 28 -5.87 5.59 -6.83
CA VAL A 28 -5.89 6.24 -8.13
C VAL A 28 -5.51 7.70 -7.92
N PHE A 29 -4.62 8.22 -8.75
CA PHE A 29 -4.30 9.64 -8.74
C PHE A 29 -4.07 10.15 -10.14
N ASP A 30 -4.44 11.41 -10.36
CA ASP A 30 -4.22 12.11 -11.62
C ASP A 30 -3.91 13.59 -11.35
N PHE A 31 -3.33 14.25 -12.34
CA PHE A 31 -3.20 15.70 -12.34
C PHE A 31 -4.58 16.33 -12.50
N VAL A 32 -4.84 17.41 -11.76
CA VAL A 32 -6.09 18.19 -11.93
C VAL A 32 -6.09 18.79 -13.34
N ASP A 33 -7.25 18.86 -13.98
CA ASP A 33 -7.39 19.45 -15.32
C ASP A 33 -6.68 20.82 -15.40
N GLU A 34 -5.86 20.99 -16.45
CA GLU A 34 -5.05 22.20 -16.69
C GLU A 34 -4.00 22.50 -15.59
N ASN A 35 -3.63 21.50 -14.79
CA ASN A 35 -2.68 21.64 -13.69
C ASN A 35 -1.76 20.40 -13.54
N PRO A 36 -0.49 20.46 -13.96
CA PRO A 36 0.29 21.67 -14.23
C PRO A 36 -0.06 22.36 -15.56
N PRO A 37 0.23 23.66 -15.72
CA PRO A 37 0.13 24.32 -17.01
C PRO A 37 1.10 23.67 -18.01
N GLU A 38 0.71 23.57 -19.29
CA GLU A 38 1.59 22.99 -20.34
C GLU A 38 2.88 23.81 -20.53
N MET A 39 2.79 25.14 -20.33
CA MET A 39 3.88 26.10 -20.55
C MET A 39 3.99 27.07 -19.37
N VAL A 40 5.22 27.41 -18.98
CA VAL A 40 5.50 28.41 -17.93
C VAL A 40 6.48 29.46 -18.41
N PHE A 41 6.30 30.70 -17.93
CA PHE A 41 7.22 31.80 -18.15
C PHE A 41 8.26 31.87 -17.04
N GLU A 42 9.47 32.36 -17.36
CA GLU A 42 10.53 32.57 -16.37
C GLU A 42 10.03 33.33 -15.13
N ASP A 43 10.56 32.95 -13.97
CA ASP A 43 10.26 33.55 -12.67
C ASP A 43 8.77 33.56 -12.24
N THR A 44 7.92 32.84 -12.97
CA THR A 44 6.49 32.78 -12.68
C THR A 44 6.19 31.62 -11.73
N PRO A 45 5.53 31.87 -10.58
CA PRO A 45 5.06 30.80 -9.71
C PRO A 45 3.86 30.10 -10.33
N PHE A 46 3.76 28.80 -10.13
CA PHE A 46 2.63 27.97 -10.53
C PHE A 46 2.37 26.90 -9.48
N SER A 47 1.22 26.24 -9.55
CA SER A 47 0.90 25.10 -8.70
C SER A 47 0.81 23.83 -9.52
N VAL A 48 1.09 22.71 -8.85
CA VAL A 48 0.85 21.35 -9.34
C VAL A 48 -0.13 20.69 -8.38
N ALA A 49 -1.31 20.31 -8.84
CA ALA A 49 -2.37 19.73 -8.03
C ALA A 49 -2.62 18.30 -8.49
N LEU A 50 -2.65 17.38 -7.54
CA LEU A 50 -2.98 15.97 -7.76
C LEU A 50 -4.30 15.65 -7.08
N ASP A 51 -5.27 15.18 -7.84
CA ASP A 51 -6.46 14.54 -7.31
C ASP A 51 -6.09 13.11 -6.92
N VAL A 52 -6.26 12.77 -5.64
CA VAL A 52 -5.97 11.43 -5.11
C VAL A 52 -7.25 10.81 -4.56
N ALA A 53 -7.50 9.55 -4.93
CA ALA A 53 -8.70 8.84 -4.54
C ALA A 53 -8.35 7.40 -4.14
N ASN A 54 -8.90 6.96 -3.01
CA ASN A 54 -8.86 5.56 -2.63
C ASN A 54 -10.11 4.85 -3.13
N GLN A 55 -9.95 4.03 -4.17
CA GLN A 55 -11.04 3.23 -4.73
C GLN A 55 -11.10 1.82 -4.14
N GLY A 56 -10.21 1.52 -3.19
CA GLY A 56 -10.08 0.24 -2.52
C GLY A 56 -10.93 0.15 -1.25
N ALA A 57 -11.01 -1.05 -0.70
CA ALA A 57 -11.81 -1.34 0.49
C ALA A 57 -11.13 -0.97 1.82
N HIS A 58 -9.81 -0.79 1.82
CA HIS A 58 -9.02 -0.53 3.01
C HIS A 58 -8.53 0.92 3.04
N THR A 59 -8.46 1.52 4.23
CA THR A 59 -7.83 2.82 4.43
C THR A 59 -6.37 2.75 4.00
N LEU A 60 -5.93 3.71 3.20
CA LEU A 60 -4.57 3.82 2.71
C LEU A 60 -3.87 4.97 3.41
N THR A 61 -2.65 4.70 3.88
CA THR A 61 -1.71 5.71 4.37
C THR A 61 -0.43 5.61 3.56
N GLY A 62 0.05 6.75 3.08
CA GLY A 62 1.23 6.78 2.25
C GLY A 62 1.66 8.20 1.93
N PHE A 63 2.59 8.33 0.99
CA PHE A 63 3.09 9.60 0.52
C PHE A 63 3.19 9.63 -1.01
N ILE A 64 3.06 10.82 -1.57
CA ILE A 64 3.34 11.10 -2.97
C ILE A 64 4.54 12.01 -3.06
N THR A 65 5.45 11.70 -3.99
CA THR A 65 6.61 12.52 -4.33
C THR A 65 6.44 13.12 -5.70
N LEU A 66 6.77 14.41 -5.85
CA LEU A 66 6.71 15.12 -7.11
C LEU A 66 8.13 15.34 -7.67
N SER A 67 8.40 14.88 -8.88
CA SER A 67 9.67 15.13 -9.57
C SER A 67 9.44 16.11 -10.72
N ILE A 68 10.27 17.15 -10.79
CA ILE A 68 10.24 18.20 -11.81
C ILE A 68 11.64 18.36 -12.40
N GLU A 69 11.74 18.99 -13.57
CA GLU A 69 13.04 19.30 -14.18
C GLU A 69 13.78 20.38 -13.39
N GLU A 70 14.73 19.96 -12.56
CA GLU A 70 15.44 20.84 -11.63
C GLU A 70 16.22 21.96 -12.31
N ASP A 71 16.62 21.80 -13.58
CA ASP A 71 17.33 22.85 -14.33
C ASP A 71 16.43 24.05 -14.67
N TYR A 72 15.12 23.81 -14.82
CA TYR A 72 14.15 24.80 -15.29
C TYR A 72 13.11 25.19 -14.26
N MET A 73 12.92 24.37 -13.21
CA MET A 73 11.87 24.57 -12.23
C MET A 73 12.38 24.24 -10.81
N CYS A 74 11.71 24.77 -9.80
CA CYS A 74 11.95 24.42 -8.41
C CYS A 74 10.62 24.32 -7.66
N LEU A 75 10.60 23.53 -6.60
CA LEU A 75 9.52 23.55 -5.61
C LEU A 75 9.79 24.68 -4.62
N VAL A 76 8.76 25.46 -4.32
CA VAL A 76 8.89 26.63 -3.45
C VAL A 76 8.33 26.39 -2.07
N ASP A 77 8.92 27.07 -1.09
CA ASP A 77 8.46 27.05 0.30
C ASP A 77 7.31 28.04 0.55
N ASP A 78 6.92 28.20 1.82
CA ASP A 78 5.90 29.17 2.23
C ASP A 78 6.32 30.63 2.01
N ASN A 79 7.62 30.89 1.84
CA ASN A 79 8.17 32.19 1.50
C ASN A 79 8.31 32.39 -0.02
N ASN A 80 7.87 31.43 -0.82
CA ASN A 80 8.00 31.41 -2.28
C ASN A 80 9.46 31.39 -2.76
N GLU A 81 10.37 30.87 -1.94
CA GLU A 81 11.78 30.66 -2.29
C GLU A 81 12.00 29.23 -2.78
N CYS A 82 12.85 29.05 -3.81
CA CYS A 82 13.22 27.73 -4.27
C CYS A 82 13.88 26.95 -3.13
N SER A 83 13.29 25.81 -2.76
CA SER A 83 13.91 24.90 -1.80
C SER A 83 15.24 24.39 -2.38
N THR A 84 16.33 24.63 -1.66
CA THR A 84 17.65 24.11 -2.03
C THR A 84 17.80 22.70 -1.46
N PHE A 85 18.26 21.78 -2.31
CA PHE A 85 18.40 20.35 -1.97
C PHE A 85 19.40 20.10 -0.82
N ASP A 86 20.34 21.04 -0.59
CA ASP A 86 21.49 20.85 0.30
C ASP A 86 21.17 20.87 1.80
N ALA A 87 20.09 21.51 2.23
CA ALA A 87 19.75 21.59 3.67
C ALA A 87 19.11 20.30 4.21
N VAL A 88 18.58 19.49 3.30
CA VAL A 88 17.77 18.30 3.58
C VAL A 88 18.64 17.09 3.93
N ASP A 89 19.74 16.92 3.21
CA ASP A 89 20.55 15.71 3.28
C ASP A 89 21.23 15.58 4.66
N VAL A 90 21.58 16.71 5.28
CA VAL A 90 22.19 16.74 6.61
C VAL A 90 21.22 16.34 7.72
N TYR A 91 19.98 16.82 7.66
CA TYR A 91 18.98 16.51 8.69
C TYR A 91 18.46 15.08 8.56
N THR A 92 18.21 14.63 7.33
CA THR A 92 17.74 13.26 7.06
C THR A 92 18.80 12.21 7.41
N THR A 93 20.08 12.49 7.13
CA THR A 93 21.19 11.65 7.59
C THR A 93 21.22 11.58 9.12
N SER A 94 21.08 12.71 9.82
CA SER A 94 21.06 12.75 11.29
C SER A 94 19.93 11.92 11.90
N VAL A 95 18.71 11.96 11.33
CA VAL A 95 17.62 11.14 11.87
C VAL A 95 17.75 9.67 11.46
N LYS A 96 18.24 9.38 10.25
CA LYS A 96 18.55 8.02 9.83
C LYS A 96 19.56 7.37 10.78
N ASP A 97 20.65 8.05 11.11
CA ASP A 97 21.67 7.57 12.04
C ASP A 97 21.08 7.29 13.43
N ARG A 98 20.17 8.16 13.90
CA ARG A 98 19.45 7.95 15.18
C ARG A 98 18.53 6.74 15.14
N ILE A 99 17.78 6.55 14.05
CA ILE A 99 16.91 5.38 13.85
C ILE A 99 17.76 4.10 13.81
N GLU A 100 18.87 4.09 13.08
CA GLU A 100 19.80 2.95 13.05
C GLU A 100 20.36 2.62 14.43
N SER A 101 20.67 3.64 15.24
CA SER A 101 21.12 3.43 16.63
C SER A 101 20.05 2.78 17.51
N TYR A 102 18.77 3.12 17.32
CA TYR A 102 17.67 2.49 18.05
C TYR A 102 17.43 1.04 17.61
N TYR A 103 17.59 0.72 16.33
CA TYR A 103 17.50 -0.67 15.88
C TYR A 103 18.62 -1.53 16.47
N ALA A 104 19.86 -1.01 16.54
CA ALA A 104 20.96 -1.70 17.23
C ALA A 104 20.66 -1.95 18.72
N GLU A 105 19.98 -1.02 19.39
CA GLU A 105 19.54 -1.19 20.78
C GLU A 105 18.49 -2.30 20.91
N ILE A 106 17.50 -2.35 20.01
CA ILE A 106 16.49 -3.42 19.95
C ILE A 106 17.15 -4.80 19.74
N ASP A 107 18.12 -4.88 18.83
CA ASP A 107 18.85 -6.13 18.56
C ASP A 107 19.62 -6.60 19.79
N SER A 108 20.25 -5.67 20.53
CA SER A 108 20.94 -5.96 21.79
C SER A 108 19.98 -6.49 22.87
N TYR A 109 18.81 -5.88 23.03
CA TYR A 109 17.79 -6.38 23.97
C TYR A 109 17.26 -7.75 23.55
N SER A 110 16.99 -7.94 22.26
CA SER A 110 16.49 -9.21 21.73
C SER A 110 17.49 -10.35 21.92
N ALA A 111 18.79 -10.09 21.74
CA ALA A 111 19.85 -11.06 22.01
C ALA A 111 19.95 -11.40 23.51
N THR A 112 19.72 -10.43 24.40
CA THR A 112 19.73 -10.64 25.85
C THR A 112 18.54 -11.49 26.29
N ILE A 113 17.34 -11.22 25.77
CA ILE A 113 16.13 -12.03 26.01
C ILE A 113 16.38 -13.50 25.63
N ALA A 114 17.06 -13.75 24.50
CA ALA A 114 17.34 -15.11 24.04
C ALA A 114 18.32 -15.90 24.96
N ALA A 115 19.02 -15.22 25.86
CA ALA A 115 19.98 -15.83 26.79
C ALA A 115 19.48 -15.90 28.24
N LEU A 116 18.31 -15.32 28.54
CA LEU A 116 17.72 -15.28 29.88
C LEU A 116 16.68 -16.39 30.06
N ASP A 117 16.62 -16.91 31.29
CA ASP A 117 15.60 -17.88 31.73
C ASP A 117 14.59 -17.26 32.72
N ASP A 118 14.78 -15.99 33.13
CA ASP A 118 13.94 -15.30 34.10
C ASP A 118 12.81 -14.50 33.40
N ASP A 119 11.57 -14.90 33.64
CA ASP A 119 10.38 -14.32 32.99
C ASP A 119 10.17 -12.83 33.34
N ASP A 120 10.51 -12.41 34.57
CA ASP A 120 10.34 -11.02 35.02
C ASP A 120 11.36 -10.10 34.34
N GLU A 121 12.61 -10.56 34.19
CA GLU A 121 13.65 -9.84 33.43
C GLU A 121 13.31 -9.75 31.94
N ILE A 122 12.75 -10.81 31.35
CA ILE A 122 12.31 -10.84 29.96
C ILE A 122 11.21 -9.80 29.72
N GLU A 123 10.22 -9.69 30.61
CA GLU A 123 9.11 -8.76 30.45
C GLU A 123 9.59 -7.30 30.51
N ASN A 124 10.49 -6.97 31.45
CA ASN A 124 11.12 -5.65 31.52
C ASN A 124 11.88 -5.30 30.22
N LEU A 125 12.58 -6.25 29.61
CA LEU A 125 13.25 -6.02 28.32
C LEU A 125 12.27 -5.80 27.17
N LYS A 126 11.10 -6.45 27.17
CA LYS A 126 10.06 -6.19 26.16
C LYS A 126 9.48 -4.78 26.28
N ASP A 127 9.26 -4.31 27.50
CA ASP A 127 8.78 -2.93 27.75
C ASP A 127 9.78 -1.90 27.20
N LYS A 128 11.09 -2.13 27.40
CA LYS A 128 12.14 -1.28 26.81
C LYS A 128 12.12 -1.30 25.29
N ILE A 129 11.97 -2.48 24.66
CA ILE A 129 11.83 -2.58 23.20
C ILE A 129 10.61 -1.78 22.72
N GLN A 130 9.49 -1.85 23.44
CA GLN A 130 8.30 -1.09 23.10
C GLN A 130 8.51 0.43 23.23
N GLU A 131 9.23 0.89 24.26
CA GLU A 131 9.61 2.30 24.41
C GLU A 131 10.52 2.77 23.27
N VAL A 132 11.55 1.99 22.91
CA VAL A 132 12.45 2.33 21.80
C VAL A 132 11.68 2.40 20.48
N ARG A 133 10.74 1.48 20.23
CA ARG A 133 9.86 1.54 19.05
C ARG A 133 9.03 2.82 19.02
N LYS A 134 8.48 3.24 20.16
CA LYS A 134 7.74 4.51 20.26
C LYS A 134 8.64 5.71 19.93
N ASN A 135 9.90 5.68 20.34
CA ASN A 135 10.87 6.73 20.00
C ASN A 135 11.22 6.73 18.51
N ILE A 136 11.31 5.56 17.86
CA ILE A 136 11.47 5.45 16.41
C ILE A 136 10.28 6.09 15.69
N GLU A 137 9.05 5.78 16.10
CA GLU A 137 7.85 6.38 15.49
C GLU A 137 7.80 7.89 15.71
N ALA A 138 8.07 8.37 16.93
CA ALA A 138 8.18 9.80 17.19
C ALA A 138 9.30 10.46 16.38
N LEU A 139 10.41 9.75 16.13
CA LEU A 139 11.49 10.25 15.29
C LEU A 139 11.08 10.34 13.83
N LYS A 140 10.43 9.31 13.29
CA LYS A 140 9.88 9.30 11.93
C LYS A 140 8.91 10.46 11.74
N ASP A 141 8.04 10.70 12.71
CA ASP A 141 7.12 11.84 12.73
C ASP A 141 7.86 13.18 12.85
N SER A 142 9.01 13.19 13.51
CA SER A 142 9.85 14.38 13.69
C SER A 142 10.80 14.66 12.53
N VAL A 143 11.02 13.71 11.61
CA VAL A 143 11.74 13.99 10.37
C VAL A 143 10.87 14.95 9.59
N PRO A 144 11.19 16.27 9.47
CA PRO A 144 10.78 17.04 8.32
C PRO A 144 11.11 16.15 7.14
N ILE A 145 10.04 15.60 6.56
CA ILE A 145 10.05 14.80 5.35
C ILE A 145 11.15 15.38 4.51
N ALA A 146 12.12 14.56 4.10
CA ALA A 146 13.34 15.04 3.46
C ALA A 146 13.06 16.25 2.55
N HIS A 147 11.93 16.23 1.84
CA HIS A 147 11.44 17.42 1.19
C HIS A 147 9.96 17.64 1.52
N PRO A 148 9.57 18.50 2.50
CA PRO A 148 8.15 18.75 2.76
C PRO A 148 7.44 19.37 1.56
N TYR A 149 8.22 19.99 0.67
CA TYR A 149 7.75 20.57 -0.59
C TYR A 149 7.70 19.57 -1.74
N LYS A 150 8.42 18.44 -1.68
CA LYS A 150 8.41 17.39 -2.72
C LYS A 150 7.48 16.24 -2.37
N THR A 151 7.29 16.00 -1.08
CA THR A 151 6.60 14.83 -0.58
C THR A 151 5.43 15.24 0.31
N LYS A 152 4.23 14.81 -0.06
CA LYS A 152 3.03 14.99 0.76
C LYS A 152 2.47 13.66 1.23
N TRP A 153 2.14 13.57 2.50
CA TRP A 153 1.44 12.43 3.07
C TRP A 153 -0.06 12.54 2.85
N PHE A 154 -0.71 11.40 2.72
CA PHE A 154 -2.16 11.30 2.67
C PHE A 154 -2.65 10.15 3.54
N SER A 155 -3.90 10.25 3.99
CA SER A 155 -4.65 9.18 4.65
C SER A 155 -6.05 9.17 4.08
N LEU A 156 -6.36 8.19 3.22
CA LEU A 156 -7.63 8.12 2.51
C LEU A 156 -8.44 6.93 3.02
N GLU A 157 -9.63 7.19 3.54
CA GLU A 157 -10.55 6.13 3.99
C GLU A 157 -10.88 5.17 2.85
N GLY A 158 -10.98 3.88 3.16
CA GLY A 158 -11.47 2.88 2.21
C GLY A 158 -12.97 3.03 1.93
N LYS A 159 -13.43 2.38 0.88
CA LYS A 159 -14.87 2.24 0.61
C LYS A 159 -15.58 1.55 1.76
N SER A 160 -16.78 2.00 2.09
CA SER A 160 -17.64 1.41 3.10
C SER A 160 -19.12 1.59 2.75
N ILE A 161 -20.01 0.95 3.52
CA ILE A 161 -21.46 1.14 3.39
C ILE A 161 -21.93 2.59 3.58
N PHE A 162 -21.09 3.44 4.18
CA PHE A 162 -21.36 4.87 4.38
C PHE A 162 -20.57 5.75 3.41
N ASN A 163 -19.51 5.22 2.81
CA ASN A 163 -18.64 5.93 1.87
C ASN A 163 -18.35 5.07 0.63
N TYR A 164 -19.29 5.04 -0.31
CA TYR A 164 -19.20 4.19 -1.50
C TYR A 164 -18.07 4.59 -2.47
N ASN A 165 -17.62 5.84 -2.42
CA ASN A 165 -16.57 6.36 -3.29
C ASN A 165 -15.18 6.23 -2.68
N GLY A 166 -15.10 5.96 -1.37
CA GLY A 166 -13.85 6.01 -0.61
C GLY A 166 -13.42 7.44 -0.30
N GLY A 167 -12.26 7.60 0.30
CA GLY A 167 -11.66 8.89 0.61
C GLY A 167 -11.03 9.52 -0.63
N THR A 168 -11.19 10.83 -0.77
CA THR A 168 -10.53 11.64 -1.79
C THR A 168 -9.82 12.82 -1.14
N ASP A 169 -8.72 13.27 -1.72
CA ASP A 169 -7.99 14.47 -1.29
C ASP A 169 -7.33 15.15 -2.50
N VAL A 170 -6.90 16.40 -2.33
CA VAL A 170 -6.18 17.17 -3.36
C VAL A 170 -4.85 17.64 -2.81
N LEU A 171 -3.76 17.14 -3.39
CA LEU A 171 -2.41 17.47 -2.96
C LEU A 171 -1.81 18.56 -3.85
N GLU A 172 -1.67 19.77 -3.30
CA GLU A 172 -1.11 20.93 -4.03
C GLU A 172 0.38 21.17 -3.74
N TYR A 173 1.20 21.25 -4.77
CA TYR A 173 2.62 21.59 -4.69
C TYR A 173 2.84 22.96 -5.31
N LYS A 174 3.54 23.85 -4.61
CA LYS A 174 3.92 25.15 -5.16
C LYS A 174 5.25 25.00 -5.88
N ALA A 175 5.31 25.50 -7.10
CA ALA A 175 6.51 25.47 -7.93
C ALA A 175 6.76 26.85 -8.56
N LYS A 176 7.98 27.05 -9.07
CA LYS A 176 8.38 28.27 -9.76
C LYS A 176 9.33 27.92 -10.90
N ALA A 177 9.11 28.55 -12.05
CA ALA A 177 10.05 28.47 -13.17
C ALA A 177 11.33 29.26 -12.86
N LYS A 178 12.48 28.65 -13.12
CA LYS A 178 13.81 29.28 -13.09
C LYS A 178 14.05 30.06 -14.39
N SER A 179 15.02 30.95 -14.39
CA SER A 179 15.45 31.60 -15.63
C SER A 179 16.25 30.60 -16.49
N ALA A 180 15.74 30.29 -17.68
CA ALA A 180 16.31 29.43 -18.70
C ALA A 180 17.39 30.15 -19.55
N GLY A 181 17.61 31.44 -19.29
CA GLY A 181 18.67 32.25 -19.88
C GLY A 181 18.17 33.16 -21.00
N ARG A 182 19.08 33.98 -21.57
CA ARG A 182 18.74 35.13 -22.42
C ARG A 182 17.91 34.88 -23.69
N LEU A 183 17.66 33.62 -24.07
CA LEU A 183 17.05 33.27 -25.35
C LEU A 183 15.75 32.46 -25.21
N SER A 184 15.32 32.07 -24.01
CA SER A 184 14.09 31.31 -23.80
C SER A 184 13.26 31.99 -22.72
N GLU A 185 12.06 32.48 -23.07
CA GLU A 185 11.13 33.07 -22.10
C GLU A 185 10.10 32.07 -21.59
N GLU A 186 9.92 30.97 -22.32
CA GLU A 186 8.93 29.93 -22.08
C GLU A 186 9.60 28.54 -22.02
N HIS A 187 9.02 27.62 -21.25
CA HIS A 187 9.47 26.23 -21.14
C HIS A 187 8.26 25.29 -20.98
N GLU A 188 8.34 24.11 -21.60
CA GLU A 188 7.32 23.05 -21.48
C GLU A 188 7.46 22.34 -20.13
N VAL A 189 6.35 22.16 -19.42
CA VAL A 189 6.38 21.64 -18.05
C VAL A 189 6.34 20.11 -18.06
N THR A 190 7.42 19.47 -17.61
CA THR A 190 7.44 18.02 -17.33
C THR A 190 7.40 17.76 -15.83
N VAL A 191 6.36 17.07 -15.37
CA VAL A 191 6.16 16.71 -13.95
C VAL A 191 5.81 15.23 -13.83
N VAL A 192 6.43 14.56 -12.87
CA VAL A 192 6.18 13.14 -12.57
C VAL A 192 5.79 13.00 -11.11
N ALA A 193 4.60 12.45 -10.85
CA ALA A 193 4.17 12.08 -9.51
C ALA A 193 4.41 10.60 -9.25
N THR A 194 4.88 10.25 -8.06
CA THR A 194 5.09 8.85 -7.65
C THR A 194 4.52 8.64 -6.25
N ALA A 195 3.54 7.74 -6.13
CA ALA A 195 2.91 7.37 -4.87
C ALA A 195 3.56 6.12 -4.26
N CYS A 196 3.74 6.13 -2.94
CA CYS A 196 4.19 5.01 -2.13
C CYS A 196 3.22 4.84 -0.95
N TYR A 197 2.60 3.67 -0.84
CA TYR A 197 1.66 3.37 0.24
C TYR A 197 1.70 1.88 0.58
N ASP A 198 1.39 1.57 1.83
CA ASP A 198 1.25 0.18 2.26
C ASP A 198 -0.07 -0.38 1.74
N TYR A 199 -0.01 -1.58 1.19
CA TYR A 199 -1.16 -2.23 0.60
C TYR A 199 -1.28 -3.68 1.09
N THR A 200 -2.51 -4.11 1.37
CA THR A 200 -2.82 -5.49 1.74
C THR A 200 -4.14 -5.90 1.10
N THR A 201 -4.12 -6.92 0.25
CA THR A 201 -5.36 -7.60 -0.17
C THR A 201 -5.62 -8.78 0.74
N LYS A 202 -6.86 -8.87 1.24
CA LYS A 202 -7.38 -10.13 1.79
C LYS A 202 -8.42 -10.65 0.82
N TRP A 203 -8.15 -11.81 0.26
CA TRP A 203 -9.05 -12.46 -0.67
C TRP A 203 -9.40 -13.84 -0.13
N ASN A 204 -10.70 -14.11 -0.05
CA ASN A 204 -11.25 -15.37 0.47
C ASN A 204 -12.14 -15.98 -0.59
N GLN A 205 -11.80 -17.19 -1.04
CA GLN A 205 -12.60 -17.94 -2.00
C GLN A 205 -12.70 -19.39 -1.58
N GLU A 206 -13.91 -19.90 -1.68
CA GLU A 206 -14.18 -21.30 -1.49
C GLU A 206 -13.84 -22.03 -2.79
N ILE A 207 -12.96 -23.02 -2.70
CA ILE A 207 -12.57 -23.89 -3.81
C ILE A 207 -13.13 -25.29 -3.54
N CYS A 208 -13.83 -25.83 -4.53
CA CYS A 208 -14.34 -27.20 -4.46
C CYS A 208 -13.20 -28.23 -4.54
N ILE A 209 -13.15 -29.17 -3.60
CA ILE A 209 -12.27 -30.34 -3.66
C ILE A 209 -13.11 -31.56 -4.04
N ASP A 210 -13.09 -31.90 -5.32
CA ASP A 210 -13.74 -33.10 -5.83
C ASP A 210 -12.85 -34.33 -5.60
N THR A 211 -13.33 -35.25 -4.75
CA THR A 211 -12.63 -36.50 -4.43
C THR A 211 -12.98 -37.65 -5.39
N ASP A 212 -13.95 -37.46 -6.29
CA ASP A 212 -14.42 -38.46 -7.25
C ASP A 212 -14.41 -37.96 -8.70
N ILE A 213 -13.21 -37.60 -9.17
CA ILE A 213 -12.95 -37.12 -10.53
C ILE A 213 -13.54 -38.04 -11.61
N ASN A 214 -13.50 -39.35 -11.37
CA ASN A 214 -13.94 -40.35 -12.34
C ASN A 214 -15.45 -40.67 -12.24
N LYS A 215 -16.18 -40.01 -11.33
CA LYS A 215 -17.61 -40.21 -11.08
C LYS A 215 -17.94 -41.70 -10.84
N MET A 216 -17.09 -42.39 -10.07
CA MET A 216 -17.22 -43.81 -9.77
C MET A 216 -18.17 -44.07 -8.59
N ASN A 217 -18.41 -43.08 -7.73
CA ASN A 217 -19.40 -43.19 -6.68
C ASN A 217 -20.81 -43.10 -7.26
N ILE A 218 -21.68 -43.95 -6.73
CA ILE A 218 -23.12 -43.94 -7.04
C ILE A 218 -23.86 -42.76 -6.39
N PHE A 219 -23.21 -42.09 -5.43
CA PHE A 219 -23.74 -40.92 -4.75
C PHE A 219 -23.25 -39.65 -5.43
N GLU A 220 -24.11 -38.65 -5.52
CA GLU A 220 -23.75 -37.33 -6.03
C GLU A 220 -22.65 -36.73 -5.15
N GLY A 221 -21.59 -36.23 -5.78
CA GLY A 221 -20.48 -35.56 -5.08
C GLY A 221 -20.92 -34.27 -4.40
N ALA A 222 -20.12 -33.79 -3.45
CA ALA A 222 -20.43 -32.55 -2.73
C ALA A 222 -20.40 -31.31 -3.65
N CYS A 223 -19.50 -31.29 -4.63
CA CYS A 223 -19.34 -30.23 -5.60
C CYS A 223 -18.47 -30.71 -6.79
N GLU A 224 -18.44 -29.95 -7.88
CA GLU A 224 -17.57 -30.20 -9.05
C GLU A 224 -16.42 -29.18 -9.06
N ALA A 225 -15.17 -29.66 -9.15
CA ALA A 225 -14.00 -28.79 -9.20
C ALA A 225 -13.98 -28.05 -10.54
N THR A 226 -14.01 -26.71 -10.49
CA THR A 226 -13.97 -25.85 -11.67
C THR A 226 -12.86 -24.81 -11.53
N ASP A 227 -12.31 -24.40 -12.66
CA ASP A 227 -11.41 -23.24 -12.71
C ASP A 227 -12.18 -21.99 -12.30
N ILE A 228 -11.58 -21.19 -11.43
CA ILE A 228 -12.17 -19.94 -10.98
C ILE A 228 -11.47 -18.82 -11.73
N SER A 229 -12.23 -18.06 -12.51
CA SER A 229 -11.76 -16.81 -13.13
C SER A 229 -12.30 -15.66 -12.32
N LEU A 230 -11.40 -14.75 -11.93
CA LEU A 230 -11.72 -13.62 -11.07
C LEU A 230 -11.52 -12.33 -11.85
N THR A 231 -12.39 -11.36 -11.57
CA THR A 231 -12.22 -9.98 -12.05
C THR A 231 -11.28 -9.20 -11.12
N SER A 232 -10.94 -7.97 -11.50
CA SER A 232 -10.10 -7.08 -10.69
C SER A 232 -10.56 -7.03 -9.22
N GLN A 233 -9.60 -7.11 -8.29
CA GLN A 233 -9.83 -7.13 -6.85
C GLN A 233 -9.50 -5.80 -6.17
N GLY A 234 -9.29 -4.72 -6.94
CA GLY A 234 -8.93 -3.42 -6.37
C GLY A 234 -7.62 -3.40 -5.66
N ALA A 235 -6.67 -4.06 -6.31
CA ALA A 235 -5.35 -4.30 -5.83
C ALA A 235 -4.35 -4.00 -6.94
N PRO A 236 -3.18 -3.41 -6.63
CA PRO A 236 -2.05 -3.43 -7.55
C PRO A 236 -1.55 -4.85 -7.87
N LEU A 237 -1.95 -5.85 -7.07
CA LEU A 237 -1.71 -7.27 -7.32
C LEU A 237 -3.03 -8.03 -7.25
N THR A 238 -3.49 -8.57 -8.38
CA THR A 238 -4.79 -9.25 -8.48
C THR A 238 -4.60 -10.73 -8.76
N ILE A 239 -5.39 -11.59 -8.09
CA ILE A 239 -5.51 -12.99 -8.51
C ILE A 239 -6.51 -13.03 -9.65
N THR A 240 -6.08 -13.45 -10.83
CA THR A 240 -6.89 -13.44 -12.06
C THR A 240 -7.51 -14.80 -12.36
N LYS A 241 -6.83 -15.88 -11.97
CA LYS A 241 -7.29 -17.24 -12.20
C LYS A 241 -6.77 -18.20 -11.13
N ILE A 242 -7.59 -19.18 -10.80
CA ILE A 242 -7.17 -20.37 -10.06
C ILE A 242 -7.57 -21.60 -10.84
N GLU A 243 -6.55 -22.37 -11.24
CA GLU A 243 -6.72 -23.68 -11.84
C GLU A 243 -6.67 -24.75 -10.76
N SER A 244 -7.67 -25.62 -10.76
CA SER A 244 -7.81 -26.69 -9.78
C SER A 244 -7.56 -28.04 -10.44
N HIS A 245 -6.51 -28.74 -10.01
CA HIS A 245 -6.18 -30.07 -10.48
C HIS A 245 -6.31 -31.09 -9.35
N MET A 246 -7.19 -32.05 -9.52
CA MET A 246 -7.35 -33.16 -8.60
C MET A 246 -6.54 -34.34 -9.14
N ILE A 247 -5.44 -34.70 -8.48
CA ILE A 247 -4.51 -35.73 -8.98
C ILE A 247 -4.73 -37.04 -8.21
N PRO A 248 -5.14 -38.15 -8.85
CA PRO A 248 -5.28 -39.42 -8.16
C PRO A 248 -3.90 -39.98 -7.78
N THR A 249 -3.74 -40.38 -6.52
CA THR A 249 -2.61 -41.19 -6.06
C THR A 249 -3.01 -42.66 -6.24
N GLY A 250 -2.11 -43.52 -6.70
CA GLY A 250 -2.39 -44.95 -6.95
C GLY A 250 -2.87 -45.76 -5.73
N THR A 251 -3.00 -45.13 -4.57
CA THR A 251 -3.56 -45.63 -3.31
C THR A 251 -5.03 -45.27 -3.11
N GLY A 252 -5.70 -44.64 -4.08
CA GLY A 252 -7.11 -44.26 -3.98
C GLY A 252 -7.36 -42.95 -3.24
N TYR A 253 -6.32 -42.15 -2.96
CA TYR A 253 -6.47 -40.79 -2.45
C TYR A 253 -6.38 -39.79 -3.60
N ILE A 254 -6.99 -38.62 -3.42
CA ILE A 254 -6.82 -37.48 -4.32
C ILE A 254 -5.88 -36.48 -3.67
N ARG A 255 -4.92 -35.96 -4.45
CA ARG A 255 -4.08 -34.83 -4.08
C ARG A 255 -4.56 -33.59 -4.83
N PRO A 256 -5.18 -32.61 -4.16
CA PRO A 256 -5.50 -31.34 -4.78
C PRO A 256 -4.21 -30.56 -5.06
N MET A 257 -4.14 -29.94 -6.24
CA MET A 257 -3.07 -29.05 -6.66
C MET A 257 -3.71 -27.80 -7.28
N PHE A 258 -3.26 -26.63 -6.84
CA PHE A 258 -3.79 -25.36 -7.32
C PHE A 258 -2.69 -24.57 -8.01
N THR A 259 -3.02 -23.95 -9.14
CA THR A 259 -2.15 -22.97 -9.79
C THR A 259 -2.85 -21.61 -9.76
N ILE A 260 -2.22 -20.66 -9.07
CA ILE A 260 -2.77 -19.33 -8.81
C ILE A 260 -2.05 -18.34 -9.72
N TYR A 261 -2.80 -17.61 -10.53
CA TYR A 261 -2.29 -16.61 -11.46
C TYR A 261 -2.44 -15.23 -10.82
N VAL A 262 -1.32 -14.51 -10.72
CA VAL A 262 -1.26 -13.16 -10.17
C VAL A 262 -0.81 -12.20 -11.27
N GLN A 263 -1.46 -11.05 -11.37
CA GLN A 263 -1.11 -9.96 -12.27
C GLN A 263 -0.97 -8.65 -11.50
#